data_AF-H9EZG8-F1
#
_entry.id   AF-H9EZG8-F1
#
_cell.length_a   1.000
_cell.length_b   1.000
_cell.length_c   1.000
_cell.angle_alpha   90.00
_cell.angle_beta   90.00
_cell.angle_gamma   90.00
#
_symmetry.space_group_name_H-M   'P 1'
#
loop_
_entity.id
_entity.type
_entity.pdbx_description
1 polymer ?
#
loop_
_entity_poly.entity_id
_entity_poly.type
_entity_poly.pdbx_seq_one_letter_code
_entity_poly.pdbx_strand_id
1 'polypeptide(L)'
;MALSAETESHIYRALRTASGAAAHLVALGFTIFVAVLARPGSSLFSWHPVLMSLAFSFLMTEALLVFSPESSLLRSLSRKGRARCHWVLQLLALLCALLGLGLVILHKEQLGKAHLATRHGQAGLLAVLWAG
;
A
#
# COMPACT_ATOMS: atom_id res chain seq x y z
N MET A 1 10.87 10.10 40.39
CA MET A 1 10.50 10.84 39.16
C MET A 1 11.21 10.31 37.91
N ALA A 2 12.47 9.84 37.99
CA ALA A 2 13.17 9.24 36.83
C ALA A 2 12.61 7.86 36.39
N LEU A 3 12.20 7.02 37.35
CA LEU A 3 11.71 5.65 37.06
C LEU A 3 10.41 5.64 36.22
N SER A 4 9.54 6.64 36.40
CA SER A 4 8.30 6.76 35.61
C SER A 4 8.59 7.21 34.19
N ALA A 5 9.53 8.15 34.00
CA ALA A 5 9.92 8.65 32.69
C ALA A 5 10.59 7.56 31.82
N GLU A 6 11.41 6.70 32.43
CA GLU A 6 12.05 5.57 31.75
C GLU A 6 11.01 4.51 31.33
N THR A 7 10.13 4.12 32.26
CA THR A 7 9.04 3.17 31.99
C THR A 7 8.10 3.67 30.90
N GLU A 8 7.73 4.95 30.95
CA GLU A 8 6.91 5.61 29.94
C GLU A 8 7.58 5.55 28.55
N SER A 9 8.89 5.75 28.49
CA SER A 9 9.66 5.63 27.24
C SER A 9 9.67 4.22 26.65
N HIS A 10 9.73 3.18 27.48
CA HIS A 10 9.68 1.78 27.04
C HIS A 10 8.29 1.41 26.50
N ILE A 11 7.23 1.85 27.18
CA ILE A 11 5.85 1.63 26.73
C ILE A 11 5.63 2.28 25.36
N TYR A 12 6.04 3.54 25.17
CA TYR A 12 5.91 4.21 23.88
C TYR A 12 6.68 3.50 22.75
N ARG A 13 7.90 3.02 23.02
CA ARG A 13 8.67 2.24 22.04
C ARG A 13 8.01 0.91 21.71
N ALA A 14 7.51 0.20 22.72
CA ALA A 14 6.81 -1.07 22.55
C ALA A 14 5.53 -0.87 21.71
N LEU A 15 4.70 0.13 22.04
CA LEU A 15 3.52 0.46 21.24
C LEU A 15 3.88 0.80 19.79
N ARG A 16 4.86 1.67 19.55
CA ARG A 16 5.28 2.03 18.18
C ARG A 16 5.75 0.81 17.39
N THR A 17 6.51 -0.07 18.01
CA THR A 17 6.99 -1.31 17.38
C THR A 17 5.82 -2.24 17.05
N ALA A 18 4.90 -2.43 18.00
CA ALA A 18 3.70 -3.26 17.81
C ALA A 18 2.79 -2.70 16.70
N SER A 19 2.55 -1.38 16.70
CA SER A 19 1.77 -0.70 15.66
C SER A 19 2.43 -0.83 14.28
N GLY A 20 3.75 -0.71 14.21
CA GLY A 20 4.50 -0.91 12.97
C GLY A 20 4.39 -2.33 12.44
N ALA A 21 4.60 -3.33 13.30
CA ALA A 21 4.43 -4.74 12.95
C ALA A 21 3.00 -5.03 12.48
N ALA A 22 2.00 -4.48 13.18
CA ALA A 22 0.60 -4.61 12.78
C ALA A 22 0.35 -3.97 11.40
N ALA A 23 0.92 -2.80 11.11
CA ALA A 23 0.79 -2.16 9.80
C ALA A 23 1.32 -3.04 8.66
N HIS A 24 2.52 -3.61 8.82
CA HIS A 24 3.09 -4.56 7.85
C HIS A 24 2.18 -5.79 7.64
N LEU A 25 1.74 -6.41 8.73
CA LEU A 25 0.93 -7.62 8.69
C LEU A 25 -0.45 -7.38 8.10
N VAL A 26 -1.10 -6.26 8.45
CA VAL A 26 -2.41 -5.88 7.90
C VAL A 26 -2.30 -5.54 6.43
N ALA A 27 -1.29 -4.78 6.02
CA ALA A 27 -1.08 -4.41 4.63
C ALA A 27 -0.86 -5.65 3.73
N LEU A 28 0.01 -6.56 4.17
CA LEU A 28 0.28 -7.81 3.47
C LEU A 28 -0.95 -8.74 3.49
N GLY A 29 -1.53 -8.96 4.67
CA GLY A 29 -2.68 -9.84 4.87
C GLY A 29 -3.90 -9.40 4.07
N PHE A 30 -4.20 -8.10 4.05
CA PHE A 30 -5.27 -7.54 3.25
C PHE A 30 -5.05 -7.76 1.75
N THR A 31 -3.82 -7.56 1.27
CA THR A 31 -3.47 -7.77 -0.14
C THR A 31 -3.65 -9.24 -0.54
N ILE A 32 -3.19 -10.18 0.29
CA ILE A 32 -3.37 -11.62 0.08
C ILE A 32 -4.85 -11.99 0.10
N PHE A 33 -5.60 -11.49 1.08
CA PHE A 33 -7.04 -11.74 1.20
C PHE A 33 -7.79 -11.29 -0.05
N VAL A 34 -7.52 -10.08 -0.55
CA VAL A 34 -8.11 -9.58 -1.80
C VAL A 34 -7.73 -10.46 -2.98
N ALA A 35 -6.46 -10.90 -3.08
CA ALA A 35 -6.03 -11.79 -4.15
C ALA A 35 -6.77 -13.13 -4.16
N VAL A 36 -6.97 -13.75 -2.99
CA VAL A 36 -7.72 -15.01 -2.86
C VAL A 36 -9.17 -14.83 -3.30
N LEU A 37 -9.83 -13.74 -2.88
CA LEU A 37 -11.22 -13.48 -3.24
C LEU A 37 -11.41 -13.10 -4.70
N ALA A 38 -10.53 -12.27 -5.23
CA ALA A 38 -10.62 -11.78 -6.60
C ALA A 38 -10.32 -12.88 -7.63
N ARG A 39 -9.49 -13.88 -7.28
CA ARG A 39 -9.05 -14.96 -8.18
C ARG A 39 -8.44 -14.38 -9.46
N PRO A 40 -7.25 -13.76 -9.38
CA PRO A 40 -6.61 -13.14 -10.54
C PRO A 40 -6.51 -14.13 -11.70
N GLY A 41 -6.80 -13.67 -12.91
CA GLY A 41 -6.86 -14.51 -14.12
C GLY A 41 -8.26 -15.01 -14.49
N SER A 42 -9.24 -14.93 -13.58
CA SER A 42 -10.65 -15.22 -13.91
C SER A 42 -11.30 -14.21 -14.86
N SER A 43 -10.82 -12.96 -14.87
CA SER A 43 -11.21 -11.91 -15.80
C SER A 43 -10.16 -10.80 -15.82
N LEU A 44 -10.21 -9.87 -16.79
CA LEU A 44 -9.38 -8.66 -16.72
C LEU A 44 -9.71 -7.83 -15.48
N PHE A 45 -10.98 -7.81 -15.06
CA PHE A 45 -11.39 -7.12 -13.84
C PHE A 45 -10.80 -7.72 -12.57
N SER A 46 -10.58 -9.04 -12.48
CA SER A 46 -10.06 -9.63 -11.24
C SER A 46 -8.63 -9.20 -10.91
N TRP A 47 -7.87 -8.71 -11.89
CA TRP A 47 -6.57 -8.10 -11.65
C TRP A 47 -6.66 -6.69 -11.06
N HIS A 48 -7.74 -5.96 -11.32
CA HIS A 48 -7.93 -4.60 -10.80
C HIS A 48 -7.84 -4.53 -9.26
N PRO A 49 -8.67 -5.23 -8.48
CA PRO A 49 -8.63 -5.13 -7.03
C PRO A 49 -7.30 -5.65 -6.44
N VAL A 50 -6.66 -6.62 -7.10
CA VAL A 50 -5.36 -7.18 -6.66
C VAL A 50 -4.23 -6.18 -6.86
N LEU A 51 -4.16 -5.54 -8.03
CA LEU A 51 -3.15 -4.53 -8.30
C LEU A 51 -3.37 -3.26 -7.47
N MET A 52 -4.63 -2.89 -7.22
CA MET A 52 -4.98 -1.75 -6.37
C MET A 52 -4.62 -1.98 -4.90
N SER A 53 -4.89 -3.18 -4.36
CA SER A 53 -4.49 -3.51 -2.99
C SER A 53 -2.97 -3.62 -2.85
N LEU A 54 -2.29 -4.24 -3.82
CA LEU A 54 -0.84 -4.29 -3.85
C LEU A 54 -0.21 -2.89 -3.87
N ALA A 55 -0.74 -1.97 -4.69
CA ALA A 55 -0.26 -0.61 -4.79
C ALA A 55 -0.51 0.20 -3.49
N PHE A 56 -1.79 0.41 -3.16
CA PHE A 56 -2.18 1.37 -2.12
C PHE A 56 -2.11 0.81 -0.71
N SER A 57 -2.31 -0.50 -0.53
CA SER A 57 -2.25 -1.11 0.79
C SER A 57 -0.85 -1.59 1.12
N PHE A 58 -0.22 -2.41 0.28
CA PHE A 58 1.10 -2.98 0.59
C PHE A 58 2.26 -2.02 0.27
N LEU A 59 2.51 -1.74 -1.02
CA LEU A 59 3.70 -1.02 -1.45
C LEU A 59 3.79 0.39 -0.86
N MET A 60 2.67 1.12 -0.82
CA MET A 60 2.63 2.47 -0.25
C MET A 60 2.85 2.46 1.28
N THR A 61 2.33 1.45 2.00
CA THR A 61 2.59 1.29 3.44
C THR A 61 4.06 0.99 3.70
N GLU A 62 4.67 0.07 2.93
CA GLU A 62 6.11 -0.20 3.04
C GLU A 62 6.93 1.06 2.73
N ALA A 63 6.56 1.82 1.69
CA ALA A 63 7.24 3.06 1.33
C ALA A 63 7.23 4.09 2.47
N LEU A 64 6.13 4.19 3.22
CA LEU A 64 6.03 5.06 4.40
C LEU A 64 6.88 4.52 5.57
N LEU A 65 6.78 3.21 5.85
CA LEU A 65 7.45 2.57 6.98
C LEU A 65 8.97 2.49 6.82
N VAL A 66 9.52 2.58 5.59
CA VAL A 66 10.97 2.67 5.33
C VAL A 66 11.65 3.77 6.17
N PHE A 67 10.96 4.89 6.43
CA PHE A 67 11.50 5.99 7.23
C PHE A 67 11.23 5.87 8.73
N SER A 68 10.40 4.92 9.16
CA SER A 68 10.09 4.74 10.57
C SER A 68 11.32 4.25 11.33
N PRO A 69 11.75 4.95 12.39
CA PRO A 69 12.92 4.56 13.17
C PRO A 69 12.72 3.21 13.89
N GLU A 70 11.48 2.92 14.31
CA GLU A 70 11.15 1.77 15.16
C GLU A 70 10.34 0.69 14.45
N SER A 71 10.00 0.87 13.18
CA SER A 71 9.27 -0.16 12.41
C SER A 71 9.82 -0.42 11.02
N SER A 72 10.77 0.38 10.52
CA SER A 72 11.42 0.07 9.24
C SER A 72 12.07 -1.32 9.29
N LEU A 73 11.90 -2.11 8.22
CA LEU A 73 12.64 -3.36 8.00
C LEU A 73 14.07 -3.10 7.51
N LEU A 74 14.37 -1.85 7.12
CA LEU A 74 15.63 -1.42 6.51
C LEU A 74 16.39 -0.42 7.38
N ARG A 75 16.35 -0.59 8.71
CA ARG A 75 16.98 0.35 9.67
C ARG A 75 18.48 0.51 9.49
N SER A 76 19.16 -0.51 8.98
CA SER A 76 20.60 -0.51 8.72
C SER A 76 21.01 0.34 7.52
N LEU A 77 20.05 0.77 6.68
CA LEU A 77 20.35 1.60 5.52
C LEU A 77 20.58 3.07 5.90
N SER A 78 21.55 3.67 5.22
CA SER A 78 21.77 5.12 5.27
C SER A 78 20.51 5.88 4.85
N ARG A 79 20.40 7.16 5.24
CA ARG A 79 19.27 8.02 4.84
C ARG A 79 19.08 8.06 3.32
N LYS A 80 20.19 8.06 2.57
CA LYS A 80 20.19 8.02 1.10
C LYS A 80 19.67 6.67 0.58
N GLY A 81 20.04 5.56 1.22
CA GLY A 81 19.52 4.22 0.90
C GLY A 81 18.01 4.10 1.14
N ARG A 82 17.53 4.59 2.28
CA ARG A 82 16.09 4.65 2.60
C ARG A 82 15.31 5.51 1.62
N ALA A 83 15.83 6.68 1.24
CA ALA A 83 15.21 7.51 0.21
C ALA A 83 15.12 6.83 -1.16
N ARG A 84 16.16 6.07 -1.56
CA ARG A 84 16.10 5.28 -2.80
C ARG A 84 15.05 4.18 -2.73
N CYS A 85 15.00 3.43 -1.62
CA CYS A 85 14.00 2.39 -1.44
C CYS A 85 12.57 2.95 -1.45
N HIS A 86 12.34 4.07 -0.76
CA HIS A 86 11.06 4.78 -0.79
C HIS A 86 10.65 5.14 -2.23
N TRP A 87 11.53 5.76 -3.01
CA TRP A 87 11.25 6.11 -4.40
C TRP A 87 10.95 4.89 -5.28
N VAL A 88 11.69 3.78 -5.11
CA VAL A 88 11.45 2.54 -5.85
C VAL A 88 10.08 1.95 -5.49
N LEU A 89 9.74 1.89 -4.20
CA LEU A 89 8.44 1.39 -3.75
C LEU A 89 7.28 2.25 -4.26
N GLN A 90 7.42 3.58 -4.23
CA GLN A 90 6.41 4.51 -4.77
C GLN A 90 6.25 4.36 -6.29
N LEU A 91 7.35 4.22 -7.03
CA LEU A 91 7.29 3.98 -8.46
C LEU A 91 6.57 2.66 -8.78
N LEU A 92 6.88 1.58 -8.05
CA LEU A 92 6.20 0.30 -8.21
C LEU A 92 4.71 0.40 -7.86
N ALA A 93 4.36 1.13 -6.79
CA ALA A 93 2.97 1.37 -6.42
C ALA A 93 2.21 2.11 -7.54
N LEU A 94 2.81 3.16 -8.10
CA LEU A 94 2.23 3.91 -9.21
C LEU A 94 2.04 3.04 -10.45
N LEU A 95 3.02 2.22 -10.82
CA LEU A 95 2.92 1.30 -11.95
C LEU A 95 1.79 0.26 -11.75
N CYS A 96 1.70 -0.33 -10.55
CA CYS A 96 0.61 -1.24 -10.20
C CYS A 96 -0.76 -0.54 -10.28
N ALA A 97 -0.87 0.68 -9.76
CA ALA A 97 -2.10 1.46 -9.79
C ALA A 97 -2.53 1.81 -11.23
N LEU A 98 -1.60 2.28 -12.07
CA LEU A 98 -1.88 2.57 -13.48
C LEU A 98 -2.31 1.31 -14.24
N LEU A 99 -1.63 0.17 -14.01
CA LEU A 99 -2.00 -1.09 -14.64
C LEU A 99 -3.39 -1.57 -14.19
N GLY A 100 -3.67 -1.53 -12.89
CA GLY A 100 -4.97 -1.93 -12.35
C GLY A 100 -6.10 -1.03 -12.86
N LEU A 101 -5.85 0.27 -13.05
CA LEU A 101 -6.80 1.21 -13.63
C LEU A 101 -7.02 0.93 -15.12
N GLY A 102 -5.94 0.69 -15.87
CA GLY A 102 -6.01 0.30 -17.28
C GLY A 102 -6.84 -0.97 -17.49
N LEU A 103 -6.65 -2.00 -16.67
CA LEU A 103 -7.37 -3.26 -16.79
C LEU A 103 -8.88 -3.14 -16.55
N VAL A 104 -9.32 -2.31 -15.59
CA VAL A 104 -10.77 -2.07 -15.39
C VAL A 104 -11.38 -1.25 -16.53
N ILE A 105 -10.64 -0.31 -17.10
CA ILE A 105 -11.08 0.46 -18.28
C ILE A 105 -11.23 -0.49 -19.48
N LEU A 106 -10.20 -1.28 -19.78
CA LEU A 106 -10.23 -2.26 -20.89
C LEU A 106 -11.37 -3.27 -20.72
N HIS A 107 -11.59 -3.77 -19.50
CA HIS A 107 -12.70 -4.68 -19.22
C HIS A 107 -14.06 -4.04 -19.47
N LYS A 108 -14.25 -2.78 -19.07
CA LYS A 108 -15.50 -2.05 -19.31
C LYS A 108 -15.72 -1.75 -20.79
N GLU A 109 -14.66 -1.44 -21.52
CA GLU A 109 -14.70 -1.20 -22.95
C GLU A 109 -15.18 -2.45 -23.70
N GLN A 110 -14.63 -3.62 -23.36
CA GLN A 110 -15.08 -4.92 -23.93
C GLN A 110 -16.56 -5.23 -23.65
N LEU A 111 -17.13 -4.66 -22.59
CA LEU A 111 -18.52 -4.87 -22.20
C LEU A 111 -19.44 -3.71 -22.62
N GLY A 112 -18.93 -2.68 -23.30
CA GLY A 112 -19.70 -1.48 -23.68
C GLY A 112 -20.27 -0.72 -22.47
N LYS A 113 -19.60 -0.76 -21.32
CA LYS A 113 -20.08 -0.16 -20.06
C LYS A 113 -19.49 1.24 -19.85
N ALA A 114 -20.27 2.12 -19.22
CA ALA A 114 -19.81 3.45 -18.85
C ALA A 114 -18.60 3.43 -17.89
N HIS A 115 -17.62 4.27 -18.18
CA HIS A 115 -16.44 4.51 -17.37
C HIS A 115 -16.75 5.52 -16.25
N LEU A 116 -16.07 5.40 -15.10
CA LEU A 116 -16.13 6.37 -13.98
C LEU A 116 -17.53 6.78 -13.48
N ALA A 117 -18.57 5.96 -13.73
CA ALA A 117 -19.95 6.26 -13.35
C ALA A 117 -20.23 6.13 -11.85
N THR A 118 -19.31 5.53 -11.07
CA THR A 118 -19.49 5.29 -9.64
C THR A 118 -18.61 6.23 -8.81
N ARG A 119 -19.06 6.57 -7.59
CA ARG A 119 -18.25 7.36 -6.64
C ARG A 119 -16.90 6.69 -6.36
N HIS A 120 -16.87 5.37 -6.29
CA HIS A 120 -15.64 4.59 -6.15
C HIS A 120 -14.68 4.83 -7.33
N GLY A 121 -15.18 4.82 -8.57
CA GLY A 121 -14.36 5.07 -9.76
C GLY A 121 -13.80 6.49 -9.79
N GLN A 122 -14.59 7.49 -9.41
CA GLN A 122 -14.16 8.89 -9.34
C GLN A 122 -13.09 9.11 -8.25
N ALA A 123 -13.35 8.62 -7.03
CA ALA A 123 -12.39 8.72 -5.92
C ALA A 123 -11.10 7.94 -6.22
N GLY A 124 -11.21 6.76 -6.82
CA GLY A 124 -10.06 5.94 -7.23
C GLY A 124 -9.19 6.64 -8.27
N LEU A 125 -9.79 7.28 -9.29
CA LEU A 125 -9.03 8.04 -10.28
C LEU A 125 -8.25 9.18 -9.62
N LEU A 126 -8.90 9.96 -8.74
CA LEU A 126 -8.23 11.04 -8.00
C LEU A 126 -7.07 10.51 -7.14
N ALA A 127 -7.25 9.37 -6.48
CA ALA A 127 -6.19 8.74 -5.69
C ALA A 127 -4.99 8.33 -6.56
N VAL A 128 -5.23 7.75 -7.74
CA VAL A 128 -4.15 7.39 -8.68
C VAL A 128 -3.40 8.61 -9.19
N LEU A 129 -4.12 9.69 -9.52
CA LEU A 129 -3.51 10.94 -9.98
C LEU A 129 -2.64 11.61 -8.90
N TRP A 130 -2.95 11.39 -7.62
CA TRP A 130 -2.20 11.95 -6.48
C TRP A 130 -1.12 11.00 -5.93
N ALA A 131 -1.03 9.77 -6.45
CA ALA A 131 -0.13 8.75 -5.90
C ALA A 131 1.37 8.97 -6.22
N GLY A 132 1.69 9.87 -7.16
CA GLY A 132 3.06 10.26 -7.53
C GLY A 132 3.46 11.60 -6.94
#